data_AF-A0A7L4NPN9-F1
#
_entry.id   AF-A0A7L4NPN9-F1
#
_cell.length_a   1.000
_cell.length_b   1.000
_cell.length_c   1.000
_cell.angle_alpha   90.00
_cell.angle_beta   90.00
_cell.angle_gamma   90.00
#
_symmetry.space_group_name_H-M   'P 1'
#
loop_
_entity.id
_entity.type
_entity.pdbx_description
1 polymer ?
#
loop_
_entity_poly.entity_id
_entity_poly.type
_entity_poly.pdbx_seq_one_letter_code
_entity_poly.pdbx_strand_id
1 'polypeptide(L)'
;ELLLNCKGEEGWNQLFDFLQAGLYARPDDVYLNIRLVALYRSNNRLGDAVLHCQEAKKKIPLQSSLEWCSCVVKTFEVMTVPYPVMNFLLQEYLESIQDLESDRDNWRAIKKDHLVAYSIFVTITLSSRDVQECRKALE
;
A
#
# COMPACT_ATOMS: atom_id res chain seq x y z
N GLU A 1 16.10 -28.92 -1.85
CA GLU A 1 15.96 -27.47 -1.62
C GLU A 1 14.60 -27.01 -1.05
N LEU A 2 13.70 -27.90 -0.58
CA LEU A 2 12.38 -27.50 -0.05
C LEU A 2 12.36 -27.09 1.44
N LEU A 3 13.43 -27.34 2.20
CA LEU A 3 13.46 -27.15 3.66
C LEU A 3 13.76 -25.71 4.11
N LEU A 4 14.25 -24.85 3.20
CA LEU A 4 14.54 -23.44 3.49
C LEU A 4 13.29 -22.55 3.41
N ASN A 5 12.29 -22.92 2.59
CA ASN A 5 11.02 -22.18 2.50
C ASN A 5 10.13 -22.42 3.72
N CYS A 6 10.09 -23.64 4.26
CA CYS A 6 9.19 -23.97 5.37
C CYS A 6 9.51 -23.21 6.68
N LYS A 7 10.80 -22.93 6.96
CA LYS A 7 11.18 -22.11 8.13
C LYS A 7 10.82 -20.64 7.97
N GLY A 8 10.87 -20.11 6.74
CA GLY A 8 10.44 -18.75 6.43
C GLY A 8 8.92 -18.59 6.53
N GLU A 9 8.17 -19.56 6.04
CA GLU A 9 6.71 -19.60 6.12
C GLU A 9 6.20 -19.70 7.56
N GLU A 10 6.85 -20.50 8.41
CA GLU A 10 6.43 -20.62 9.81
C GLU A 10 6.69 -19.33 10.62
N GLY A 11 7.86 -18.69 10.41
CA GLY A 11 8.12 -17.37 10.98
C GLY A 11 7.19 -16.28 10.44
N TRP A 12 6.80 -16.37 9.18
CA TRP A 12 5.81 -15.49 8.57
C TRP A 12 4.43 -15.67 9.22
N ASN A 13 3.94 -16.90 9.32
CA ASN A 13 2.64 -17.23 9.91
C ASN A 13 2.55 -16.75 11.36
N GLN A 14 3.59 -17.00 12.17
CA GLN A 14 3.62 -16.56 13.58
C GLN A 14 3.57 -15.03 13.71
N LEU A 15 4.34 -14.31 12.88
CA LEU A 15 4.34 -12.85 12.90
C LEU A 15 3.02 -12.27 12.35
N PHE A 16 2.44 -12.93 11.35
CA PHE A 16 1.15 -12.57 10.79
C PHE A 16 0.03 -12.70 11.83
N ASP A 17 -0.06 -13.86 12.49
CA ASP A 17 -1.05 -14.12 13.53
C ASP A 17 -0.90 -13.15 14.70
N PHE A 18 0.33 -12.86 15.11
CA PHE A 18 0.61 -11.87 16.16
C PHE A 18 0.11 -10.47 15.78
N LEU A 19 0.39 -10.01 14.56
CA LEU A 19 -0.05 -8.70 14.08
C LEU A 19 -1.58 -8.65 13.93
N GLN A 20 -2.21 -9.72 13.43
CA GLN A 20 -3.67 -9.80 13.34
C GLN A 20 -4.34 -9.79 14.71
N ALA A 21 -3.82 -10.54 15.69
CA ALA A 21 -4.33 -10.54 17.05
C ALA A 21 -4.18 -9.16 17.71
N GLY A 22 -3.05 -8.48 17.47
CA GLY A 22 -2.83 -7.11 17.93
C GLY A 22 -3.83 -6.11 17.33
N LEU A 23 -4.10 -6.22 16.02
CA LEU A 23 -5.08 -5.38 15.31
C LEU A 23 -6.52 -5.71 15.67
N TYR A 24 -6.82 -6.96 16.04
CA TYR A 24 -8.13 -7.33 16.54
C TYR A 24 -8.44 -6.60 17.87
N ALA A 25 -7.44 -6.51 18.76
CA ALA A 25 -7.58 -5.77 20.01
C ALA A 25 -7.58 -4.24 19.80
N ARG A 26 -6.82 -3.74 18.81
CA ARG A 26 -6.66 -2.30 18.52
C ARG A 26 -6.64 -2.05 17.00
N PRO A 27 -7.81 -1.92 16.36
CA PRO A 27 -7.90 -1.81 14.90
C PRO A 27 -7.38 -0.48 14.33
N ASP A 28 -7.29 0.54 15.19
CA ASP A 28 -6.82 1.88 14.91
C ASP A 28 -5.32 2.09 15.19
N ASP A 29 -4.61 1.04 15.60
CA ASP A 29 -3.17 1.10 15.86
C ASP A 29 -2.38 1.25 14.54
N VAL A 30 -1.98 2.48 14.25
CA VAL A 30 -1.21 2.87 13.07
C VAL A 30 0.06 2.03 12.91
N TYR A 31 0.78 1.74 14.00
CA TYR A 31 2.06 1.04 13.93
C TYR A 31 1.86 -0.43 13.54
N LEU A 32 0.85 -1.09 14.10
CA LEU A 32 0.51 -2.47 13.73
C LEU A 32 0.04 -2.57 12.27
N ASN A 33 -0.74 -1.59 11.78
CA ASN A 33 -1.17 -1.53 10.38
C ASN A 33 0.05 -1.37 9.43
N ILE A 34 0.99 -0.46 9.74
CA ILE A 34 2.23 -0.29 8.96
C ILE A 34 3.06 -1.58 8.94
N ARG A 35 3.22 -2.24 10.09
CA ARG A 35 3.97 -3.50 10.20
C ARG A 35 3.34 -4.62 9.38
N LEU A 36 2.01 -4.73 9.38
CA LEU A 36 1.31 -5.73 8.59
C LEU A 36 1.44 -5.48 7.08
N VAL A 37 1.35 -4.22 6.63
CA VAL A 37 1.63 -3.85 5.22
C VAL A 37 3.05 -4.21 4.82
N ALA A 38 4.05 -3.92 5.67
CA ALA A 38 5.43 -4.28 5.40
C ALA A 38 5.63 -5.81 5.30
N LEU A 39 4.94 -6.58 6.14
CA LEU A 39 4.96 -8.04 6.12
C LEU A 39 4.35 -8.64 4.83
N TYR A 40 3.25 -8.06 4.33
CA TYR A 40 2.69 -8.46 3.04
C TYR A 40 3.66 -8.17 1.89
N ARG A 41 4.29 -6.98 1.90
CA ARG A 41 5.27 -6.59 0.87
C ARG A 41 6.51 -7.48 0.87
N SER A 42 7.02 -7.89 2.04
CA SER A 42 8.20 -8.76 2.11
C SER A 42 7.96 -10.17 1.58
N ASN A 43 6.69 -10.59 1.45
CA ASN A 43 6.30 -11.90 0.96
C ASN A 43 5.67 -11.85 -0.45
N ASN A 44 5.88 -10.76 -1.19
CA ASN A 44 5.32 -10.53 -2.53
C ASN A 44 3.78 -10.56 -2.60
N ARG A 45 3.10 -10.38 -1.47
CA ARG A 45 1.63 -10.36 -1.36
C ARG A 45 1.09 -8.93 -1.52
N LEU A 46 1.38 -8.30 -2.65
CA LEU A 46 1.03 -6.90 -2.89
C LEU A 46 -0.48 -6.64 -2.91
N GLY A 47 -1.27 -7.58 -3.47
CA GLY A 47 -2.73 -7.47 -3.47
C GLY A 47 -3.32 -7.38 -2.06
N ASP A 48 -2.85 -8.23 -1.14
CA ASP A 48 -3.29 -8.22 0.25
C ASP A 48 -2.87 -6.93 0.99
N ALA A 49 -1.67 -6.41 0.67
CA ALA A 49 -1.22 -5.12 1.20
C ALA A 49 -2.13 -3.97 0.77
N VAL A 50 -2.57 -3.96 -0.50
CA VAL A 50 -3.48 -2.95 -1.05
C VAL A 50 -4.86 -3.04 -0.40
N LEU A 51 -5.43 -4.25 -0.35
CA LEU A 51 -6.73 -4.49 0.30
C LEU A 51 -6.71 -4.06 1.76
N HIS A 52 -5.64 -4.41 2.49
CA HIS A 52 -5.49 -4.00 3.88
C HIS A 52 -5.41 -2.48 4.03
N CYS A 53 -4.63 -1.78 3.19
CA CYS A 53 -4.59 -0.31 3.17
C CYS A 53 -5.97 0.31 2.88
N GLN A 54 -6.75 -0.26 1.97
CA GLN A 54 -8.08 0.22 1.61
C GLN A 54 -9.10 0.06 2.74
N GLU A 55 -9.00 -1.00 3.53
CA GLU A 55 -9.85 -1.18 4.72
C GLU A 55 -9.36 -0.35 5.91
N ALA A 56 -8.04 -0.29 6.13
CA ALA A 56 -7.44 0.46 7.23
C ALA A 56 -7.70 1.98 7.10
N LYS A 57 -7.62 2.56 5.89
CA LYS A 57 -7.90 3.99 5.66
C LYS A 57 -9.35 4.41 5.97
N LYS A 58 -10.30 3.45 5.97
CA LYS A 58 -11.71 3.73 6.36
C LYS A 58 -11.83 3.97 7.87
N LYS A 59 -10.91 3.40 8.65
CA LYS A 59 -10.90 3.46 10.12
C LYS A 59 -9.88 4.47 10.65
N ILE A 60 -8.72 4.55 10.01
CA ILE A 60 -7.59 5.42 10.37
C ILE A 60 -7.46 6.51 9.30
N PRO A 61 -7.75 7.78 9.61
CA PRO A 61 -7.52 8.88 8.68
C PRO A 61 -6.06 8.91 8.23
N LEU A 62 -5.80 9.08 6.93
CA LEU A 62 -4.43 9.18 6.40
C LEU A 62 -3.66 10.37 7.01
N GLN A 63 -4.37 11.39 7.47
CA GLN A 63 -3.82 12.58 8.13
C GLN A 63 -3.33 12.33 9.56
N SER A 64 -3.64 11.16 10.14
CA SER A 64 -3.26 10.83 11.52
C SER A 64 -1.76 10.64 11.72
N SER A 65 -1.03 10.23 10.69
CA SER A 65 0.41 9.97 10.77
C SER A 65 1.06 10.09 9.38
N LEU A 66 2.21 10.77 9.33
CA LEU A 66 3.01 10.89 8.11
C LEU A 66 3.56 9.53 7.67
N GLU A 67 3.96 8.69 8.62
CA GLU A 67 4.47 7.34 8.41
C GLU A 67 3.38 6.44 7.81
N TRP A 68 2.16 6.54 8.30
CA TRP A 68 1.00 5.84 7.73
C TRP A 68 0.73 6.29 6.31
N CYS A 69 0.66 7.61 6.08
CA CYS A 69 0.42 8.18 4.77
C CYS A 69 1.50 7.75 3.76
N SER A 70 2.78 7.82 4.14
CA SER A 70 3.91 7.36 3.31
C SER A 70 3.84 5.86 3.00
N CYS A 71 3.46 5.05 3.99
CA CYS A 71 3.30 3.60 3.82
C CYS A 71 2.23 3.27 2.77
N VAL A 72 1.07 3.93 2.84
CA VAL A 72 -0.04 3.75 1.90
C VAL A 72 0.35 4.22 0.50
N VAL A 73 0.97 5.40 0.37
CA VAL A 73 1.45 5.94 -0.91
C VAL A 73 2.39 4.96 -1.60
N LYS A 74 3.44 4.50 -0.90
CA LYS A 74 4.43 3.54 -1.44
C LYS A 74 3.80 2.21 -1.83
N THR A 75 2.78 1.76 -1.09
CA THR A 75 2.10 0.49 -1.38
C THR A 75 1.27 0.60 -2.65
N PHE A 76 0.57 1.70 -2.87
CA PHE A 76 -0.17 1.93 -4.10
C PHE A 76 0.74 2.25 -5.30
N GLU A 77 1.84 2.97 -5.09
CA GLU A 77 2.82 3.31 -6.14
C GLU A 77 3.40 2.05 -6.81
N VAL A 78 3.79 1.05 -6.02
CA VAL A 78 4.34 -0.20 -6.55
C VAL A 78 3.32 -0.94 -7.42
N MET A 79 2.03 -0.81 -7.14
CA MET A 79 0.98 -1.40 -7.97
C MET A 79 0.69 -0.54 -9.21
N THR A 80 0.71 0.79 -9.10
CA THR A 80 0.35 1.71 -10.20
C THR A 80 1.48 1.99 -11.18
N VAL A 81 2.73 1.68 -10.82
CA VAL A 81 3.92 1.93 -11.63
C VAL A 81 4.64 0.61 -12.00
N PRO A 82 4.00 -0.37 -12.66
CA PRO A 82 4.79 -1.33 -13.42
C PRO A 82 5.32 -0.57 -14.65
N TYR A 83 6.65 -0.38 -14.73
CA TYR A 83 7.47 0.14 -15.84
C TYR A 83 6.74 0.93 -16.95
N PRO A 84 7.20 2.12 -17.37
CA PRO A 84 6.52 2.95 -18.37
C PRO A 84 6.13 2.25 -19.70
N VAL A 85 6.77 1.11 -20.03
CA VAL A 85 6.44 0.26 -21.18
C VAL A 85 5.31 -0.76 -20.89
N MET A 86 5.20 -1.26 -19.66
CA MET A 86 4.14 -2.21 -19.25
C MET A 86 2.81 -1.50 -19.02
N ASN A 87 2.80 -0.25 -18.59
CA ASN A 87 1.56 0.50 -18.33
C ASN A 87 0.73 0.74 -19.62
N PHE A 88 1.39 0.94 -20.79
CA PHE A 88 0.68 1.12 -22.06
C PHE A 88 0.12 -0.20 -22.60
N LEU A 89 0.94 -1.27 -22.58
CA LEU A 89 0.54 -2.61 -23.03
C LEU A 89 -0.52 -3.24 -22.11
N LEU A 90 -0.44 -3.03 -20.79
CA LEU A 90 -1.42 -3.52 -19.83
C LEU A 90 -2.75 -2.75 -19.95
N GLN A 91 -2.70 -1.44 -20.19
CA GLN A 91 -3.90 -0.63 -20.43
C GLN A 91 -4.62 -1.09 -21.72
N GLU A 92 -3.90 -1.25 -22.84
CA GLU A 92 -4.46 -1.71 -24.12
C GLU A 92 -4.95 -3.17 -24.04
N TYR A 93 -4.22 -4.05 -23.33
CA TYR A 93 -4.61 -5.43 -23.08
C TYR A 93 -5.86 -5.55 -22.19
N LEU A 94 -5.91 -4.82 -21.07
CA LEU A 94 -7.08 -4.76 -20.17
C LEU A 94 -8.31 -4.13 -20.85
N GLU A 95 -8.10 -3.21 -21.80
CA GLU A 95 -9.17 -2.63 -22.62
C GLU A 95 -9.77 -3.64 -23.60
N SER A 96 -8.97 -4.62 -24.08
CA SER A 96 -9.37 -5.63 -25.07
C SER A 96 -10.10 -6.87 -24.53
N ILE A 97 -10.01 -7.17 -23.23
CA ILE A 97 -10.60 -8.39 -22.63
C ILE A 97 -11.85 -8.05 -21.81
N GLN A 98 -12.99 -8.62 -22.18
CA GLN A 98 -14.30 -8.45 -21.53
C GLN A 98 -14.43 -9.10 -20.14
N ASP A 99 -13.57 -10.07 -19.81
CA ASP A 99 -13.60 -10.84 -18.55
C ASP A 99 -12.92 -10.13 -17.36
N LEU A 100 -12.37 -8.92 -17.59
CA LEU A 100 -11.51 -8.15 -16.68
C LEU A 100 -12.17 -6.87 -16.13
N GLU A 101 -13.49 -6.70 -16.27
CA GLU A 101 -14.20 -5.49 -15.84
C GLU A 101 -13.97 -5.18 -14.34
N SER A 102 -13.98 -6.23 -13.49
CA SER A 102 -13.61 -6.18 -12.07
C SER A 102 -12.19 -5.65 -11.84
N ASP A 103 -11.20 -6.18 -12.55
CA ASP A 103 -9.79 -5.79 -12.39
C ASP A 103 -9.53 -4.39 -12.94
N ARG A 104 -10.25 -4.00 -14.00
CA ARG A 104 -10.22 -2.65 -14.57
C ARG A 104 -10.78 -1.61 -13.59
N ASP A 105 -11.85 -1.95 -12.88
CA ASP A 105 -12.44 -1.11 -11.85
C ASP A 105 -11.58 -1.06 -10.59
N ASN A 106 -10.98 -2.19 -10.19
CA ASN A 106 -10.04 -2.27 -9.10
C ASN A 106 -8.77 -1.43 -9.37
N TRP A 107 -8.20 -1.51 -10.57
CA TRP A 107 -7.09 -0.67 -10.99
C TRP A 107 -7.41 0.82 -10.92
N ARG A 108 -8.57 1.23 -11.47
CA ARG A 108 -9.02 2.62 -11.42
C ARG A 108 -9.22 3.10 -9.98
N ALA A 109 -9.76 2.25 -9.11
CA ALA A 109 -9.92 2.55 -7.69
C ALA A 109 -8.57 2.72 -6.99
N ILE A 110 -7.62 1.81 -7.21
CA ILE A 110 -6.26 1.89 -6.64
C ILE A 110 -5.54 3.16 -7.13
N LYS A 111 -5.64 3.49 -8.42
CA LYS A 111 -5.04 4.70 -8.99
C LYS A 111 -5.64 5.97 -8.38
N LYS A 112 -6.96 6.02 -8.18
CA LYS A 112 -7.62 7.14 -7.49
C LYS A 112 -7.14 7.25 -6.05
N ASP A 113 -7.08 6.13 -5.34
CA ASP A 113 -6.62 6.07 -3.95
C ASP A 113 -5.16 6.52 -3.81
N HIS A 114 -4.31 6.14 -4.76
CA HIS A 114 -2.92 6.60 -4.84
C HIS A 114 -2.82 8.12 -4.96
N LEU A 115 -3.57 8.73 -5.90
CA LEU A 115 -3.56 10.18 -6.09
C LEU A 115 -4.04 10.93 -4.85
N VAL A 116 -5.07 10.42 -4.17
CA VAL A 116 -5.57 11.01 -2.91
C VAL A 116 -4.54 10.90 -1.80
N ALA A 117 -3.95 9.71 -1.60
CA ALA A 117 -2.92 9.50 -0.59
C ALA A 117 -1.70 10.40 -0.84
N TYR A 118 -1.28 10.53 -2.10
CA TYR A 118 -0.16 11.38 -2.51
C TYR A 118 -0.44 12.86 -2.24
N SER A 119 -1.63 13.35 -2.58
CA SER A 119 -2.05 14.72 -2.28
C SER A 119 -2.04 15.03 -0.78
N ILE A 120 -2.54 14.09 0.04
CA ILE A 120 -2.52 14.21 1.51
C ILE A 120 -1.08 14.20 2.03
N PHE A 121 -0.22 13.31 1.52
CA PHE A 121 1.18 13.22 1.88
C PHE A 121 1.92 14.54 1.60
N VAL A 122 1.74 15.10 0.40
CA VAL A 122 2.30 16.40 0.03
C VAL A 122 1.78 17.48 0.98
N THR A 123 0.47 17.53 1.24
CA THR A 123 -0.12 18.55 2.13
C THR A 123 0.46 18.50 3.54
N ILE A 124 0.58 17.32 4.15
CA ILE A 124 1.14 17.15 5.50
C ILE A 124 2.64 17.50 5.52
N THR A 125 3.38 17.06 4.50
CA THR A 125 4.81 17.38 4.36
C THR A 125 5.02 18.88 4.21
N LEU A 126 4.19 19.55 3.41
CA LEU A 126 4.26 21.00 3.17
C LEU A 126 3.81 21.83 4.37
N SER A 127 2.85 21.32 5.15
CA SER A 127 2.29 22.03 6.30
C SER A 127 3.17 21.92 7.55
N SER A 128 4.07 20.94 7.61
CA SER A 128 4.97 20.68 8.74
C SER A 128 6.38 21.26 8.55
N ARG A 129 6.72 21.80 7.38
CA ARG A 129 8.07 22.23 7.02
C ARG A 129 8.11 23.64 6.43
N ASP A 130 9.25 24.31 6.62
CA ASP A 130 9.57 25.54 5.89
C ASP A 130 9.54 25.24 4.38
N VAL A 131 8.96 26.16 3.60
CA VAL A 131 8.72 26.03 2.15
C VAL A 131 10.00 25.65 1.37
N GLN A 132 11.18 25.97 1.91
CA GLN A 132 12.46 25.64 1.30
C GLN A 132 12.90 24.16 1.49
N GLU A 133 12.57 23.54 2.63
CA GLU A 133 12.86 22.13 2.89
C GLU A 133 11.88 21.20 2.17
N CYS A 134 10.65 21.68 2.01
CA CYS A 134 9.59 21.07 1.21
C CYS A 134 10.01 20.81 -0.23
N ARG A 135 10.65 21.80 -0.87
CA ARG A 135 11.11 21.71 -2.26
C ARG A 135 12.13 20.59 -2.45
N LYS A 136 13.08 20.44 -1.52
CA LYS A 136 14.14 19.41 -1.58
C LYS A 136 13.64 18.00 -1.31
N ALA A 137 12.51 17.84 -0.61
CA ALA A 137 11.93 16.53 -0.33
C ALA A 137 11.07 16.00 -1.49
N LEU A 138 10.76 16.84 -2.47
CA LEU A 138 9.94 16.53 -3.64
C LEU A 138 10.77 16.32 -4.93
N GLU A 139 12.06 16.66 -4.90
CA GLU A 139 13.07 16.38 -5.94
C GLU A 139 13.72 15.01 -5.70
#